data_AF-A0A2R6A6I9-F1
#
_entry.id   AF-A0A2R6A6I9-F1
#
_cell.length_a   1.000
_cell.length_b   1.000
_cell.length_c   1.000
_cell.angle_alpha   90.00
_cell.angle_beta   90.00
_cell.angle_gamma   90.00
#
_symmetry.space_group_name_H-M   'P 1'
#
loop_
_entity.id
_entity.type
_entity.pdbx_description
1 polymer ?
#
loop_
_entity_poly.entity_id
_entity_poly.type
_entity_poly.pdbx_seq_one_letter_code
_entity_poly.pdbx_strand_id
1 'polypeptide(L)'
;MSGIEAMESAGIKRIVLEAKEGLSLVDGSSFSAGLACLAVYRAGTLIKASDKIASLSLEALKALETPFSDELITTRPHIGMIKTAKSIRNNLSSSSLVIHTDQIQNSDNVLKDFGKVQDATSLRCIPQVHGAVKDVFEFVRNKIKTEINSATDNPLIITKSIHKNKAYSGGNFHDEIVGFTMDFLAIAIAELASISERRIYRLLSREANQGLPPYLIDLKGKTKGLMSGAMLLQYVAASLVSQNKVLCHPGVVDSIPTSENIEDHVSMTPVSANKCLEVIKNTEYTLAIELWCSVVALRLRQKKQEGKPSSLAKRIETIVSKIVPEFSEDRVLYDEIEELRRAINKL
;
A
#
# COMPACT_ATOMS: atom_id res chain seq x y z
N MET A 1 -31.89 8.59 -11.23
CA MET A 1 -33.03 7.67 -11.40
C MET A 1 -33.58 7.34 -10.03
N SER A 2 -34.90 7.22 -9.91
CA SER A 2 -35.57 6.66 -8.74
C SER A 2 -35.30 5.15 -8.62
N GLY A 3 -35.60 4.55 -7.46
CA GLY A 3 -35.47 3.09 -7.30
C GLY A 3 -36.34 2.29 -8.27
N ILE A 4 -37.54 2.79 -8.60
CA ILE A 4 -38.46 2.14 -9.54
C ILE A 4 -37.87 2.13 -10.95
N GLU A 5 -37.44 3.29 -11.44
CA GLU A 5 -36.81 3.42 -12.77
C GLU A 5 -35.56 2.53 -12.89
N ALA A 6 -34.75 2.44 -11.84
CA ALA A 6 -33.56 1.59 -11.82
C ALA A 6 -33.90 0.10 -11.93
N MET A 7 -34.90 -0.36 -11.17
CA MET A 7 -35.35 -1.76 -11.20
C MET A 7 -35.98 -2.13 -12.54
N GLU A 8 -36.81 -1.25 -13.11
CA GLU A 8 -37.40 -1.41 -14.44
C GLU A 8 -36.33 -1.49 -15.53
N SER A 9 -35.36 -0.56 -15.50
CA SER A 9 -34.24 -0.55 -16.45
C SER A 9 -33.36 -1.80 -16.35
N ALA A 10 -33.26 -2.43 -15.16
CA ALA A 10 -32.49 -3.65 -14.94
C ALA A 10 -33.29 -4.94 -15.15
N GLY A 11 -34.61 -4.86 -15.41
CA GLY A 11 -35.49 -6.02 -15.52
C GLY A 11 -35.71 -6.77 -14.20
N ILE A 12 -35.50 -6.11 -13.06
CA ILE A 12 -35.61 -6.72 -11.72
C ILE A 12 -37.01 -6.42 -11.16
N LYS A 13 -37.75 -7.47 -10.77
CA LYS A 13 -39.07 -7.31 -10.13
C LYS A 13 -38.93 -6.87 -8.68
N ARG A 14 -39.87 -6.03 -8.22
CA ARG A 14 -39.96 -5.64 -6.80
C ARG A 14 -40.29 -6.85 -5.91
N ILE A 15 -39.56 -6.97 -4.80
CA ILE A 15 -39.83 -7.96 -3.75
C ILE A 15 -40.72 -7.30 -2.68
N VAL A 16 -41.76 -8.00 -2.25
CA VAL A 16 -42.60 -7.61 -1.09
C VAL A 16 -42.12 -8.42 0.10
N LEU A 17 -41.62 -7.72 1.12
CA LEU A 17 -40.97 -8.35 2.26
C LEU A 17 -42.00 -8.96 3.21
N GLU A 18 -41.74 -10.19 3.64
CA GLU A 18 -42.50 -10.88 4.68
C GLU A 18 -41.84 -10.73 6.06
N ALA A 19 -42.33 -11.51 7.04
CA ALA A 19 -41.82 -11.49 8.40
C ALA A 19 -40.30 -11.76 8.44
N LYS A 20 -39.58 -10.95 9.22
CA LYS A 20 -38.11 -10.95 9.39
C LYS A 20 -37.29 -10.53 8.16
N GLU A 21 -37.79 -10.66 6.94
CA GLU A 21 -37.01 -10.39 5.72
C GLU A 21 -36.46 -8.96 5.68
N GLY A 22 -37.24 -7.97 6.12
CA GLY A 22 -36.75 -6.58 6.23
C GLY A 22 -35.61 -6.40 7.23
N LEU A 23 -35.69 -7.08 8.38
CA LEU A 23 -34.63 -7.04 9.39
C LEU A 23 -33.38 -7.76 8.88
N SER A 24 -33.52 -8.97 8.31
CA SER A 24 -32.39 -9.73 7.75
C SER A 24 -31.65 -9.03 6.60
N LEU A 25 -32.27 -8.04 5.94
CA LEU A 25 -31.60 -7.24 4.91
C LEU A 25 -30.70 -6.14 5.49
N VAL A 26 -30.96 -5.69 6.72
CA VAL A 26 -30.30 -4.51 7.32
C VAL A 26 -29.53 -4.83 8.60
N ASP A 27 -29.89 -5.89 9.30
CA ASP A 27 -29.32 -6.27 10.58
C ASP A 27 -28.14 -7.23 10.36
N GLY A 28 -26.93 -6.67 10.41
CA GLY A 28 -25.71 -7.42 10.19
C GLY A 28 -24.51 -6.56 9.80
N SER A 29 -23.38 -7.22 9.62
CA SER A 29 -22.11 -6.56 9.31
C SER A 29 -21.88 -6.33 7.80
N SER A 30 -22.87 -6.63 6.95
CA SER A 30 -22.72 -6.69 5.48
C SER A 30 -22.14 -5.43 4.87
N PHE A 31 -22.55 -4.24 5.33
CA PHE A 31 -22.03 -2.97 4.83
C PHE A 31 -20.54 -2.81 5.12
N SER A 32 -20.16 -2.92 6.39
CA SER A 32 -18.77 -2.85 6.86
C SER A 32 -17.90 -3.94 6.26
N ALA A 33 -18.40 -5.17 6.19
CA ALA A 33 -17.71 -6.31 5.60
C ALA A 33 -17.46 -6.12 4.10
N GLY A 34 -18.38 -5.48 3.38
CA GLY A 34 -18.20 -5.06 1.99
C GLY A 34 -17.07 -4.06 1.82
N LEU A 35 -17.04 -3.00 2.65
CA LEU A 35 -15.94 -2.03 2.65
C LEU A 35 -14.60 -2.69 3.00
N ALA A 36 -14.60 -3.60 3.98
CA ALA A 36 -13.40 -4.33 4.39
C ALA A 36 -12.87 -5.24 3.29
N CYS A 37 -13.75 -5.93 2.54
CA CYS A 37 -13.36 -6.70 1.36
C CYS A 37 -12.67 -5.83 0.31
N LEU A 38 -13.21 -4.65 0.03
CA LEU A 38 -12.60 -3.69 -0.90
C LEU A 38 -11.23 -3.23 -0.40
N ALA A 39 -11.11 -2.90 0.89
CA ALA A 39 -9.85 -2.52 1.52
C ALA A 39 -8.80 -3.62 1.42
N VAL A 40 -9.15 -4.87 1.76
CA VAL A 40 -8.25 -6.04 1.66
C VAL A 40 -7.82 -6.29 0.22
N TYR A 41 -8.73 -6.20 -0.76
CA TYR A 41 -8.38 -6.38 -2.16
C TYR A 41 -7.37 -5.33 -2.65
N ARG A 42 -7.65 -4.05 -2.37
CA ARG A 42 -6.77 -2.93 -2.76
C ARG A 42 -5.43 -2.99 -2.04
N ALA A 43 -5.41 -3.20 -0.73
CA ALA A 43 -4.20 -3.34 0.08
C ALA A 43 -3.32 -4.51 -0.39
N GLY A 44 -3.91 -5.67 -0.69
CA GLY A 44 -3.17 -6.83 -1.19
C GLY A 44 -2.49 -6.58 -2.54
N THR A 45 -3.08 -5.72 -3.37
CA THR A 45 -2.48 -5.27 -4.63
C THR A 45 -1.31 -4.33 -4.37
N LEU A 46 -1.49 -3.34 -3.47
CA LEU A 46 -0.45 -2.38 -3.10
C LEU A 46 0.78 -3.04 -2.48
N ILE A 47 0.59 -3.98 -1.56
CA ILE A 47 1.68 -4.68 -0.86
C ILE A 47 2.58 -5.46 -1.83
N LYS A 48 2.02 -5.98 -2.93
CA LYS A 48 2.81 -6.66 -3.98
C LYS A 48 3.56 -5.64 -4.84
N ALA A 49 2.90 -4.54 -5.19
CA ALA A 49 3.52 -3.49 -5.99
C ALA A 49 4.62 -2.74 -5.21
N SER A 50 4.47 -2.55 -3.90
CA SER A 50 5.42 -1.80 -3.07
C SER A 50 6.81 -2.39 -3.08
N ASP A 51 6.96 -3.72 -3.11
CA ASP A 51 8.27 -4.37 -3.21
C ASP A 51 8.92 -4.09 -4.57
N LYS A 52 8.14 -4.17 -5.66
CA LYS A 52 8.64 -3.91 -7.02
C LYS A 52 9.09 -2.45 -7.15
N ILE A 53 8.25 -1.52 -6.70
CA ILE A 53 8.54 -0.07 -6.73
C ILE A 53 9.78 0.23 -5.87
N ALA A 54 9.86 -0.35 -4.67
CA ALA A 54 11.03 -0.17 -3.82
C ALA A 54 12.31 -0.77 -4.45
N SER A 55 12.23 -1.88 -5.19
CA SER A 55 13.35 -2.41 -5.98
C SER A 55 13.85 -1.41 -7.02
N LEU A 56 12.96 -0.74 -7.74
CA LEU A 56 13.35 0.30 -8.71
C LEU A 56 14.08 1.47 -8.01
N SER A 57 13.60 1.87 -6.83
CA SER A 57 14.26 2.89 -6.00
C SER A 57 15.65 2.44 -5.52
N LEU A 58 15.79 1.18 -5.10
CA LEU A 58 17.08 0.59 -4.71
C LEU A 58 18.08 0.60 -5.88
N GLU A 59 17.65 0.25 -7.09
CA GLU A 59 18.48 0.31 -8.29
C GLU A 59 18.90 1.75 -8.62
N ALA A 60 17.95 2.69 -8.65
CA ALA A 60 18.22 4.10 -8.94
C ALA A 60 19.21 4.74 -7.94
N LEU A 61 19.16 4.30 -6.69
CA LEU A 61 20.00 4.75 -5.58
C LEU A 61 21.24 3.86 -5.36
N LYS A 62 21.55 2.94 -6.28
CA LYS A 62 22.72 2.03 -6.21
C LYS A 62 22.88 1.39 -4.84
N ALA A 63 21.78 0.86 -4.30
CA ALA A 63 21.73 0.34 -2.94
C ALA A 63 22.58 -0.93 -2.75
N LEU A 64 22.95 -1.20 -1.50
CA LEU A 64 23.57 -2.44 -1.05
C LEU A 64 22.50 -3.52 -0.90
N GLU A 65 22.73 -4.72 -1.46
CA GLU A 65 21.78 -5.84 -1.39
C GLU A 65 21.87 -6.61 -0.06
N THR A 66 22.99 -6.51 0.68
CA THR A 66 23.23 -7.28 1.92
C THR A 66 22.07 -7.25 2.94
N PRO A 67 21.33 -6.15 3.17
CA PRO A 67 20.19 -6.14 4.09
C PRO A 67 19.07 -7.13 3.74
N PHE A 68 19.06 -7.61 2.50
CA PHE A 68 18.07 -8.56 1.99
C PHE A 68 18.61 -9.99 1.98
N SER A 69 19.83 -10.29 2.43
CA SER A 69 20.40 -11.64 2.34
C SER A 69 19.60 -12.67 3.14
N ASP A 70 19.55 -13.92 2.65
CA ASP A 70 18.85 -15.00 3.37
C ASP A 70 19.51 -15.31 4.71
N GLU A 71 20.84 -15.30 4.77
CA GLU A 71 21.60 -15.52 6.01
C GLU A 71 21.24 -14.50 7.08
N LEU A 72 21.15 -13.22 6.74
CA LEU A 72 20.78 -12.17 7.70
C LEU A 72 19.32 -12.29 8.11
N ILE A 73 18.41 -12.43 7.14
CA ILE A 73 16.97 -12.37 7.40
C ILE A 73 16.48 -13.57 8.21
N THR A 74 17.09 -14.74 8.03
CA THR A 74 16.73 -15.95 8.80
C THR A 74 17.09 -15.87 10.28
N THR A 75 17.99 -14.95 10.69
CA THR A 75 18.25 -14.69 12.13
C THR A 75 17.06 -14.09 12.87
N ARG A 76 16.10 -13.50 12.15
CA ARG A 76 14.84 -12.95 12.69
C ARG A 76 13.65 -13.37 11.80
N PRO A 77 13.15 -14.62 11.95
CA PRO A 77 12.37 -15.29 10.90
C PRO A 77 10.87 -14.93 10.89
N HIS A 78 10.53 -13.63 10.89
CA HIS A 78 9.16 -13.21 10.61
C HIS A 78 8.81 -13.50 9.15
N ILE A 79 7.65 -14.13 8.91
CA ILE A 79 7.25 -14.64 7.59
C ILE A 79 7.21 -13.53 6.55
N GLY A 80 6.62 -12.38 6.89
CA GLY A 80 6.58 -11.22 6.02
C GLY A 80 7.97 -10.68 5.67
N MET A 81 8.91 -10.69 6.62
CA MET A 81 10.29 -10.23 6.37
C MET A 81 11.01 -11.15 5.38
N ILE A 82 10.91 -12.47 5.59
CA ILE A 82 11.47 -13.49 4.69
C ILE A 82 10.88 -13.32 3.27
N LYS A 83 9.55 -13.21 3.16
CA LYS A 83 8.87 -13.01 1.87
C LYS A 83 9.33 -11.72 1.17
N THR A 84 9.47 -10.64 1.92
CA THR A 84 9.93 -9.34 1.37
C THR A 84 11.37 -9.44 0.88
N ALA A 85 12.28 -9.92 1.71
CA ALA A 85 13.69 -10.05 1.35
C ALA A 85 13.86 -10.91 0.09
N LYS A 86 13.18 -12.06 0.03
CA LYS A 86 13.15 -12.92 -1.15
C LYS A 86 12.63 -12.19 -2.39
N SER A 87 11.53 -11.44 -2.26
CA SER A 87 10.99 -10.68 -3.39
C SER A 87 11.99 -9.63 -3.89
N ILE A 88 12.62 -8.87 -2.99
CA ILE A 88 13.58 -7.84 -3.35
C ILE A 88 14.81 -8.44 -4.04
N ARG A 89 15.41 -9.51 -3.50
CA ARG A 89 16.55 -10.18 -4.17
C ARG A 89 16.20 -10.68 -5.56
N ASN A 90 15.03 -11.33 -5.70
CA ASN A 90 14.57 -11.80 -7.01
C ASN A 90 14.43 -10.64 -8.02
N ASN A 91 13.84 -9.53 -7.57
CA ASN A 91 13.66 -8.33 -8.39
C ASN A 91 15.00 -7.72 -8.83
N LEU A 92 16.01 -7.74 -7.96
CA LEU A 92 17.32 -7.10 -8.17
C LEU A 92 18.34 -7.99 -8.89
N SER A 93 18.13 -9.31 -8.92
CA SER A 93 19.08 -10.35 -9.36
C SER A 93 19.84 -10.12 -10.68
N SER A 94 19.27 -9.34 -11.61
CA SER A 94 19.85 -9.04 -12.92
C SER A 94 20.27 -7.58 -13.11
N SER A 95 20.16 -6.77 -12.05
CA SER A 95 20.62 -5.39 -12.06
C SER A 95 22.14 -5.35 -11.98
N SER A 96 22.77 -4.40 -12.66
CA SER A 96 24.17 -4.06 -12.41
C SER A 96 24.33 -2.71 -11.70
N LEU A 97 23.21 -2.11 -11.25
CA LEU A 97 23.18 -0.81 -10.58
C LEU A 97 23.29 -0.95 -9.06
N VAL A 98 22.74 -2.03 -8.49
CA VAL A 98 22.90 -2.35 -7.07
C VAL A 98 24.26 -3.01 -6.83
N ILE A 99 24.69 -2.98 -5.57
CA ILE A 99 25.89 -3.65 -5.12
C ILE A 99 25.45 -4.95 -4.45
N HIS A 100 25.72 -6.07 -5.11
CA HIS A 100 25.26 -7.39 -4.69
C HIS A 100 25.98 -7.89 -3.44
N THR A 101 25.29 -8.75 -2.68
CA THR A 101 25.81 -9.28 -1.40
C THR A 101 27.19 -9.91 -1.58
N ASP A 102 27.42 -10.70 -2.64
CA ASP A 102 28.71 -11.34 -2.91
C ASP A 102 29.83 -10.33 -3.14
N GLN A 103 29.54 -9.18 -3.77
CA GLN A 103 30.54 -8.12 -3.95
C GLN A 103 30.93 -7.49 -2.62
N ILE A 104 29.97 -7.38 -1.69
CA ILE A 104 30.18 -6.78 -0.38
C ILE A 104 30.96 -7.73 0.53
N GLN A 105 30.63 -9.02 0.53
CA GLN A 105 31.32 -10.02 1.36
C GLN A 105 32.74 -10.33 0.90
N ASN A 106 33.04 -10.13 -0.39
CA ASN A 106 34.38 -10.30 -0.94
C ASN A 106 35.23 -9.01 -0.94
N SER A 107 34.74 -7.92 -0.35
CA SER A 107 35.47 -6.65 -0.26
C SER A 107 36.28 -6.58 1.04
N ASP A 108 37.59 -6.31 0.92
CA ASP A 108 38.47 -6.07 2.08
C ASP A 108 38.14 -4.75 2.80
N ASN A 109 37.54 -3.79 2.09
CA ASN A 109 37.15 -2.49 2.64
C ASN A 109 35.93 -1.92 1.91
N VAL A 110 34.73 -2.31 2.40
CA VAL A 110 33.43 -1.92 1.84
C VAL A 110 33.28 -0.40 1.67
N LEU A 111 33.79 0.40 2.63
CA LEU A 111 33.71 1.86 2.54
C LEU A 111 34.54 2.40 1.37
N LYS A 112 35.76 1.89 1.18
CA LYS A 112 36.65 2.32 0.12
C LYS A 112 36.13 1.89 -1.26
N ASP A 113 35.61 0.67 -1.37
CA ASP A 113 35.21 0.09 -2.65
C ASP A 113 33.86 0.62 -3.15
N PHE A 114 32.94 0.93 -2.24
CA PHE A 114 31.57 1.31 -2.59
C PHE A 114 31.16 2.71 -2.11
N GLY A 115 32.03 3.41 -1.37
CA GLY A 115 31.78 4.75 -0.84
C GLY A 115 30.80 4.79 0.36
N LYS A 116 30.27 3.64 0.78
CA LYS A 116 29.33 3.51 1.90
C LYS A 116 29.39 2.12 2.51
N VAL A 117 29.18 2.03 3.82
CA VAL A 117 29.09 0.75 4.55
C VAL A 117 27.64 0.27 4.67
N GLN A 118 26.70 1.21 4.82
CA GLN A 118 25.28 0.92 4.98
C GLN A 118 24.45 1.99 4.28
N ASP A 119 23.28 1.57 3.78
CA ASP A 119 22.27 2.51 3.32
C ASP A 119 21.40 3.04 4.47
N ALA A 120 20.71 4.14 4.19
CA ALA A 120 19.70 4.70 5.09
C ALA A 120 18.56 3.69 5.36
N THR A 121 17.87 3.87 6.49
CA THR A 121 16.82 2.96 6.97
C THR A 121 15.67 2.78 5.98
N SER A 122 15.29 3.80 5.20
CA SER A 122 14.24 3.68 4.18
C SER A 122 14.58 2.72 3.03
N LEU A 123 15.86 2.34 2.90
CA LEU A 123 16.36 1.33 1.97
C LEU A 123 16.63 0.01 2.68
N ARG A 124 17.47 0.01 3.73
CA ARG A 124 17.87 -1.26 4.38
C ARG A 124 16.78 -1.91 5.22
N CYS A 125 15.81 -1.15 5.73
CA CYS A 125 14.74 -1.68 6.59
C CYS A 125 13.48 -2.09 5.81
N ILE A 126 13.52 -2.15 4.48
CA ILE A 126 12.39 -2.60 3.64
C ILE A 126 11.87 -3.97 4.10
N PRO A 127 12.71 -5.00 4.36
CA PRO A 127 12.21 -6.29 4.83
C PRO A 127 11.41 -6.20 6.12
N GLN A 128 11.89 -5.39 7.07
CA GLN A 128 11.29 -5.25 8.39
C GLN A 128 9.96 -4.49 8.31
N VAL A 129 9.90 -3.41 7.52
CA VAL A 129 8.69 -2.57 7.38
C VAL A 129 7.66 -3.24 6.47
N HIS A 130 8.00 -3.55 5.22
CA HIS A 130 7.05 -4.20 4.31
C HIS A 130 6.66 -5.60 4.80
N GLY A 131 7.57 -6.29 5.49
CA GLY A 131 7.31 -7.58 6.09
C GLY A 131 6.30 -7.52 7.23
N ALA A 132 6.44 -6.56 8.15
CA ALA A 132 5.44 -6.35 9.20
C ALA A 132 4.05 -6.07 8.59
N VAL A 133 3.98 -5.26 7.53
CA VAL A 133 2.72 -4.96 6.84
C VAL A 133 2.10 -6.21 6.22
N LYS A 134 2.91 -7.11 5.64
CA LYS A 134 2.42 -8.40 5.11
C LYS A 134 1.85 -9.30 6.20
N ASP A 135 2.49 -9.34 7.37
CA ASP A 135 2.02 -10.16 8.49
C ASP A 135 0.70 -9.61 9.05
N VAL A 136 0.57 -8.28 9.18
CA VAL A 136 -0.72 -7.63 9.54
C VAL A 136 -1.79 -7.89 8.48
N PHE A 137 -1.45 -7.75 7.20
CA PHE A 137 -2.39 -7.97 6.11
C PHE A 137 -2.96 -9.39 6.11
N GLU A 138 -2.14 -10.42 6.34
CA GLU A 138 -2.66 -11.80 6.38
C GLU A 138 -3.52 -12.06 7.63
N PHE A 139 -3.20 -11.45 8.77
CA PHE A 139 -4.10 -11.48 9.92
C PHE A 139 -5.48 -10.88 9.58
N VAL A 140 -5.50 -9.67 9.02
CA VAL A 140 -6.72 -8.95 8.63
C VAL A 140 -7.51 -9.74 7.60
N ARG A 141 -6.84 -10.20 6.53
CA ARG A 141 -7.47 -10.99 5.46
C ARG A 141 -8.14 -12.25 5.99
N ASN A 142 -7.52 -12.94 6.96
CA ASN A 142 -8.11 -14.13 7.56
C ASN A 142 -9.36 -13.80 8.38
N LYS A 143 -9.36 -12.70 9.14
CA LYS A 143 -10.54 -12.26 9.91
C LYS A 143 -11.69 -11.84 9.02
N ILE A 144 -11.43 -11.03 7.99
CA ILE A 144 -12.45 -10.63 7.02
C ILE A 144 -12.97 -11.83 6.23
N LYS A 145 -12.12 -12.80 5.90
CA LYS A 145 -12.57 -14.05 5.27
C LYS A 145 -13.56 -14.81 6.16
N THR A 146 -13.31 -14.90 7.47
CA THR A 146 -14.27 -15.51 8.40
C THR A 146 -15.57 -14.72 8.41
N GLU A 147 -15.50 -13.39 8.57
CA GLU A 147 -16.67 -12.52 8.67
C GLU A 147 -17.63 -12.65 7.48
N ILE A 148 -17.11 -12.57 6.26
CA ILE A 148 -17.96 -12.65 5.05
C ILE A 148 -18.58 -14.04 4.81
N ASN A 149 -18.15 -15.05 5.57
CA ASN A 149 -18.71 -16.40 5.54
C ASN A 149 -19.47 -16.74 6.85
N SER A 150 -19.76 -15.73 7.68
CA SER A 150 -20.51 -15.87 8.94
C SER A 150 -21.99 -15.52 8.75
N ALA A 151 -22.84 -16.01 9.65
CA ALA A 151 -24.23 -15.57 9.77
C ALA A 151 -24.29 -14.35 10.72
N THR A 152 -24.16 -13.15 10.16
CA THR A 152 -24.21 -11.88 10.88
C THR A 152 -25.61 -11.28 10.75
N ASP A 153 -26.52 -11.73 11.61
CA ASP A 153 -27.95 -11.36 11.66
C ASP A 153 -28.48 -11.71 13.06
N ASN A 154 -29.61 -11.14 13.45
CA ASN A 154 -30.32 -11.46 14.67
C ASN A 154 -31.85 -11.31 14.52
N PRO A 155 -32.67 -12.20 15.10
CA PRO A 155 -32.30 -13.50 15.67
C PRO A 155 -31.94 -14.53 14.59
N LEU A 156 -31.24 -15.60 14.97
CA LEU A 156 -30.88 -16.70 14.07
C LEU A 156 -31.73 -17.94 14.30
N ILE A 157 -32.07 -18.63 13.21
CA ILE A 157 -32.67 -19.98 13.25
C ILE A 157 -31.56 -21.00 12.99
N ILE A 158 -31.24 -21.82 13.99
CA ILE A 158 -30.18 -22.83 13.89
C ILE A 158 -30.79 -24.18 13.54
N THR A 159 -30.70 -24.57 12.27
CA THR A 159 -31.32 -25.80 11.74
C THR A 159 -30.78 -27.09 12.36
N LYS A 160 -29.51 -27.08 12.80
CA LYS A 160 -28.85 -28.20 13.47
C LYS A 160 -28.97 -28.17 15.00
N SER A 161 -29.73 -27.23 15.56
CA SER A 161 -29.92 -27.13 17.01
C SER A 161 -30.70 -28.33 17.55
N ILE A 162 -30.38 -28.76 18.77
CA ILE A 162 -31.20 -29.70 19.54
C ILE A 162 -32.58 -29.11 19.86
N HIS A 163 -32.71 -27.79 19.87
CA HIS A 163 -33.97 -27.08 20.11
C HIS A 163 -34.64 -26.75 18.78
N LYS A 164 -35.60 -27.58 18.37
CA LYS A 164 -36.36 -27.41 17.11
C LYS A 164 -37.22 -26.14 17.15
N ASN A 165 -37.28 -25.44 16.01
CA ASN A 165 -38.13 -24.26 15.79
C ASN A 165 -37.91 -23.14 16.82
N LYS A 166 -36.67 -22.95 17.27
CA LYS A 166 -36.30 -21.86 18.19
C LYS A 166 -35.44 -20.83 17.47
N ALA A 167 -35.77 -19.57 17.72
CA ALA A 167 -34.95 -18.42 17.37
C ALA A 167 -33.96 -18.13 18.50
N TYR A 168 -32.71 -17.89 18.13
CA TYR A 168 -31.63 -17.52 19.03
C TYR A 168 -31.40 -16.02 18.91
N SER A 169 -31.62 -15.29 20.01
CA SER A 169 -31.27 -13.88 20.10
C SER A 169 -29.84 -13.73 20.61
N GLY A 170 -29.04 -12.89 19.95
CA GLY A 170 -27.64 -12.65 20.28
C GLY A 170 -27.10 -11.42 19.55
N GLY A 171 -25.79 -11.18 19.64
CA GLY A 171 -25.11 -10.01 19.08
C GLY A 171 -24.32 -10.27 17.81
N ASN A 172 -24.71 -11.24 16.97
CA ASN A 172 -23.95 -11.60 15.77
C ASN A 172 -23.90 -10.48 14.71
N PHE A 173 -24.72 -9.44 14.84
CA PHE A 173 -24.64 -8.22 14.03
C PHE A 173 -23.47 -7.29 14.43
N HIS A 174 -22.94 -7.43 15.66
CA HIS A 174 -21.91 -6.54 16.20
C HIS A 174 -20.54 -6.86 15.56
N ASP A 175 -20.06 -5.96 14.70
CA ASP A 175 -18.94 -6.20 13.79
C ASP A 175 -17.57 -5.71 14.30
N GLU A 176 -17.38 -5.72 15.63
CA GLU A 176 -16.16 -5.23 16.32
C GLU A 176 -14.86 -5.76 15.71
N ILE A 177 -14.86 -7.04 15.32
CA ILE A 177 -13.68 -7.67 14.71
C ILE A 177 -13.32 -7.03 13.37
N VAL A 178 -14.31 -6.58 12.59
CA VAL A 178 -14.10 -5.85 11.35
C VAL A 178 -13.49 -4.49 11.67
N GLY A 179 -14.04 -3.75 12.64
CA GLY A 179 -13.50 -2.48 13.12
C GLY A 179 -12.01 -2.57 13.48
N PHE A 180 -11.64 -3.51 14.36
CA PHE A 180 -10.25 -3.73 14.78
C PHE A 180 -9.34 -3.99 13.58
N THR A 181 -9.80 -4.82 12.65
CA THR A 181 -8.98 -5.19 11.48
C THR A 181 -8.80 -4.03 10.51
N MET A 182 -9.80 -3.15 10.36
CA MET A 182 -9.70 -1.96 9.51
C MET A 182 -8.76 -0.92 10.09
N ASP A 183 -8.82 -0.66 11.40
CA ASP A 183 -7.86 0.23 12.06
C ASP A 183 -6.44 -0.33 12.00
N PHE A 184 -6.27 -1.63 12.24
CA PHE A 184 -4.95 -2.25 12.18
C PHE A 184 -4.37 -2.25 10.76
N LEU A 185 -5.21 -2.50 9.74
CA LEU A 185 -4.81 -2.40 8.34
C LEU A 185 -4.45 -0.96 7.97
N ALA A 186 -5.21 0.04 8.43
CA ALA A 186 -4.91 1.45 8.18
C ALA A 186 -3.51 1.82 8.71
N ILE A 187 -3.20 1.45 9.96
CA ILE A 187 -1.88 1.67 10.56
C ILE A 187 -0.77 1.02 9.72
N ALA A 188 -0.95 -0.24 9.32
CA ALA A 188 0.05 -0.96 8.54
C ALA A 188 0.27 -0.33 7.14
N ILE A 189 -0.80 0.04 6.44
CA ILE A 189 -0.71 0.64 5.10
C ILE A 189 -0.14 2.07 5.16
N ALA A 190 -0.36 2.81 6.25
CA ALA A 190 0.26 4.11 6.46
C ALA A 190 1.80 4.03 6.54
N GLU A 191 2.33 2.96 7.17
CA GLU A 191 3.79 2.74 7.24
C GLU A 191 4.42 2.47 5.86
N LEU A 192 3.70 1.82 4.93
CA LEU A 192 4.17 1.70 3.53
C LEU A 192 4.31 3.06 2.86
N ALA A 193 3.34 3.95 3.03
CA ALA A 193 3.43 5.31 2.48
C ALA A 193 4.56 6.09 3.13
N SER A 194 4.71 6.00 4.46
CA SER A 194 5.77 6.67 5.22
C SER A 194 7.17 6.31 4.73
N ILE A 195 7.47 5.01 4.58
CA ILE A 195 8.78 4.57 4.09
C ILE A 195 8.97 4.88 2.60
N SER A 196 7.90 4.84 1.80
CA SER A 196 7.90 5.21 0.37
C SER A 196 8.23 6.68 0.16
N GLU A 197 7.60 7.58 0.93
CA GLU A 197 7.88 9.02 0.88
C GLU A 197 9.34 9.32 1.24
N ARG A 198 9.92 8.59 2.21
CA ARG A 198 11.36 8.72 2.49
C ARG A 198 12.23 8.26 1.32
N ARG A 199 11.81 7.29 0.49
CA ARG A 199 12.53 6.92 -0.74
C ARG A 199 12.36 7.98 -1.83
N ILE A 200 11.17 8.58 -1.97
CA ILE A 200 10.93 9.74 -2.84
C ILE A 200 11.89 10.88 -2.50
N TYR A 201 11.99 11.27 -1.22
CA TYR A 201 12.96 12.27 -0.77
C TYR A 201 14.39 11.91 -1.19
N ARG A 202 14.80 10.65 -1.04
CA ARG A 202 16.16 10.23 -1.40
C ARG A 202 16.44 10.30 -2.90
N LEU A 203 15.46 10.01 -3.74
CA LEU A 203 15.58 10.13 -5.20
C LEU A 203 15.69 11.59 -5.65
N LEU A 204 14.97 12.49 -4.98
CA LEU A 204 14.89 13.89 -5.36
C LEU A 204 16.00 14.77 -4.75
N SER A 205 16.54 14.41 -3.59
CA SER A 205 17.52 15.24 -2.87
C SER A 205 18.94 15.06 -3.37
N ARG A 206 19.63 16.19 -3.57
CA ARG A 206 21.05 16.25 -4.02
C ARG A 206 21.98 15.39 -3.17
N GLU A 207 21.76 15.38 -1.86
CA GLU A 207 22.66 14.73 -0.90
C GLU A 207 22.48 13.21 -0.85
N ALA A 208 21.30 12.71 -1.22
CA ALA A 208 20.97 11.29 -1.04
C ALA A 208 20.86 10.52 -2.36
N ASN A 209 20.65 11.21 -3.49
CA ASN A 209 20.31 10.59 -4.78
C ASN A 209 21.50 9.95 -5.53
N GLN A 210 22.66 9.84 -4.87
CA GLN A 210 23.87 9.23 -5.42
C GLN A 210 24.32 9.85 -6.76
N GLY A 211 24.38 11.19 -6.83
CA GLY A 211 24.92 11.91 -7.98
C GLY A 211 23.94 12.09 -9.15
N LEU A 212 22.65 11.83 -8.95
CA LEU A 212 21.61 12.26 -9.90
C LEU A 212 21.43 13.79 -9.82
N PRO A 213 20.93 14.44 -10.89
CA PRO A 213 20.49 15.81 -10.79
C PRO A 213 19.41 15.97 -9.70
N PRO A 214 19.46 17.04 -8.88
CA PRO A 214 18.43 17.31 -7.88
C PRO A 214 17.07 17.46 -8.57
N TYR A 215 16.02 16.93 -7.93
CA TYR A 215 14.65 16.92 -8.44
C TYR A 215 14.50 16.26 -9.84
N LEU A 216 15.46 15.41 -10.20
CA LEU A 216 15.49 14.58 -11.42
C LEU A 216 15.45 15.36 -12.74
N ILE A 217 15.91 16.61 -12.73
CA ILE A 217 16.05 17.43 -13.93
C ILE A 217 17.49 17.97 -14.03
N ASP A 218 18.13 17.76 -15.18
CA ASP A 218 19.51 18.21 -15.42
C ASP A 218 19.54 19.70 -15.79
N LEU A 219 19.58 20.55 -14.78
CA LEU A 219 19.63 22.01 -14.96
C LEU A 219 21.05 22.44 -15.36
N LYS A 220 21.30 22.55 -16.67
CA LYS A 220 22.55 23.08 -17.23
C LYS A 220 22.37 24.51 -17.77
N GLY A 221 23.38 25.36 -17.52
CA GLY A 221 23.44 26.70 -18.09
C GLY A 221 22.38 27.66 -17.53
N LYS A 222 21.73 28.44 -18.40
CA LYS A 222 20.82 29.54 -18.04
C LYS A 222 19.49 29.09 -17.40
N THR A 223 19.20 27.79 -17.36
CA THR A 223 17.95 27.25 -16.77
C THR A 223 18.09 26.90 -15.28
N LYS A 224 19.29 26.99 -14.71
CA LYS A 224 19.52 26.72 -13.28
C LYS A 224 18.75 27.72 -12.41
N GLY A 225 17.79 27.21 -11.65
CA GLY A 225 16.91 28.01 -10.78
C GLY A 225 15.59 28.47 -11.43
N LEU A 226 15.41 28.26 -12.75
CA LEU A 226 14.14 28.55 -13.43
C LEU A 226 13.15 27.38 -13.34
N MET A 227 13.66 26.16 -13.17
CA MET A 227 12.86 24.93 -13.10
C MET A 227 13.03 24.26 -11.74
N SER A 228 11.93 23.75 -11.21
CA SER A 228 11.85 23.05 -9.91
C SER A 228 11.88 21.52 -10.06
N GLY A 229 11.78 21.00 -11.28
CA GLY A 229 11.73 19.57 -11.54
C GLY A 229 10.59 18.89 -10.77
N ALA A 230 10.86 17.70 -10.27
CA ALA A 230 9.90 16.90 -9.52
C ALA A 230 9.76 17.29 -8.03
N MET A 231 10.24 18.48 -7.62
CA MET A 231 10.21 18.94 -6.23
C MET A 231 8.80 18.87 -5.62
N LEU A 232 7.78 19.34 -6.35
CA LEU A 232 6.40 19.41 -5.84
C LEU A 232 5.78 18.02 -5.63
N LEU A 233 6.25 16.98 -6.32
CA LEU A 233 5.80 15.61 -6.06
C LEU A 233 6.13 15.19 -4.62
N GLN A 234 7.27 15.63 -4.10
CA GLN A 234 7.62 15.38 -2.70
C GLN A 234 6.64 16.05 -1.73
N TYR A 235 6.19 17.27 -2.04
CA TYR A 235 5.26 18.00 -1.17
C TYR A 235 3.92 17.29 -1.10
N VAL A 236 3.44 16.78 -2.24
CA VAL A 236 2.22 15.97 -2.32
C VAL A 236 2.39 14.70 -1.49
N ALA A 237 3.47 13.93 -1.70
CA ALA A 237 3.73 12.72 -0.93
C ALA A 237 3.81 12.98 0.58
N ALA A 238 4.50 14.04 1.01
CA ALA A 238 4.62 14.42 2.40
C ALA A 238 3.26 14.82 3.01
N SER A 239 2.42 15.54 2.26
CA SER A 239 1.06 15.89 2.70
C SER A 239 0.20 14.64 2.88
N LEU A 240 0.19 13.72 1.92
CA LEU A 240 -0.58 12.48 1.98
C LEU A 240 -0.16 11.61 3.17
N VAL A 241 1.15 11.46 3.41
CA VAL A 241 1.67 10.73 4.58
C VAL A 241 1.28 11.43 5.89
N SER A 242 1.27 12.76 5.93
CA SER A 242 0.83 13.51 7.11
C SER A 242 -0.66 13.33 7.40
N GLN A 243 -1.50 13.30 6.37
CA GLN A 243 -2.94 13.02 6.51
C GLN A 243 -3.18 11.61 7.07
N ASN A 244 -2.42 10.61 6.62
CA ASN A 244 -2.50 9.25 7.14
C ASN A 244 -2.27 9.18 8.65
N LYS A 245 -1.39 10.01 9.23
CA LYS A 245 -1.13 10.02 10.69
C LYS A 245 -2.40 10.33 11.49
N VAL A 246 -3.22 11.27 11.01
CA VAL A 246 -4.51 11.61 11.64
C VAL A 246 -5.53 10.50 11.40
N LEU A 247 -5.57 9.96 10.18
CA LEU A 247 -6.46 8.86 9.82
C LEU A 247 -6.17 7.56 10.57
N CYS A 248 -4.97 7.38 11.14
CA CYS A 248 -4.60 6.20 11.92
C CYS A 248 -5.07 6.22 13.40
N HIS A 249 -5.75 7.26 13.87
CA HIS A 249 -6.42 7.19 15.19
C HIS A 249 -7.51 6.09 15.17
N PRO A 250 -7.52 5.09 16.05
CA PRO A 250 -8.49 3.99 15.94
C PRO A 250 -9.94 4.50 16.07
N GLY A 251 -10.84 4.06 15.19
CA GLY A 251 -12.27 4.35 15.30
C GLY A 251 -12.96 3.50 16.37
N VAL A 252 -12.50 2.26 16.56
CA VAL A 252 -13.09 1.29 17.51
C VAL A 252 -13.03 1.71 18.98
N VAL A 253 -12.22 2.72 19.34
CA VAL A 253 -12.10 3.19 20.72
C VAL A 253 -13.07 4.34 21.06
N ASP A 254 -13.97 4.67 20.13
CA ASP A 254 -14.88 5.83 20.21
C ASP A 254 -16.36 5.42 20.28
N SER A 255 -16.68 4.37 21.06
CA SER A 255 -18.07 3.94 21.28
C SER A 255 -18.85 4.98 22.08
N ILE A 256 -20.06 5.32 21.59
CA ILE A 256 -20.98 6.25 22.26
C ILE A 256 -22.37 5.60 22.31
N PRO A 257 -23.01 5.51 23.49
CA PRO A 257 -24.36 4.96 23.63
C PRO A 257 -25.40 5.69 22.78
N THR A 258 -26.26 4.93 22.12
CA THR A 258 -27.41 5.44 21.36
C THR A 258 -28.67 4.62 21.66
N SER A 259 -29.78 4.92 20.97
CA SER A 259 -31.03 4.16 21.08
C SER A 259 -31.52 4.01 22.54
N GLU A 260 -31.49 5.10 23.33
CA GLU A 260 -31.87 5.10 24.75
C GLU A 260 -31.11 4.07 25.61
N ASN A 261 -29.83 3.83 25.31
CA ASN A 261 -28.95 2.81 25.92
C ASN A 261 -29.35 1.36 25.61
N ILE A 262 -30.18 1.12 24.59
CA ILE A 262 -30.29 -0.24 24.01
C ILE A 262 -29.02 -0.58 23.22
N GLU A 263 -28.47 0.39 22.50
CA GLU A 263 -27.15 0.31 21.86
C GLU A 263 -26.15 1.08 22.72
N ASP A 264 -25.89 0.57 23.93
CA ASP A 264 -24.97 1.17 24.90
C ASP A 264 -23.48 0.94 24.57
N HIS A 265 -23.20 0.03 23.64
CA HIS A 265 -21.88 -0.21 23.07
C HIS A 265 -21.97 -0.47 21.57
N VAL A 266 -21.12 0.19 20.79
CA VAL A 266 -21.08 0.07 19.32
C VAL A 266 -19.63 -0.01 18.82
N SER A 267 -19.44 -0.66 17.67
CA SER A 267 -18.11 -0.94 17.12
C SER A 267 -17.44 0.21 16.37
N MET A 268 -18.22 1.21 15.95
CA MET A 268 -17.76 2.30 15.07
C MET A 268 -17.10 1.81 13.76
N THR A 269 -17.34 0.56 13.35
CA THR A 269 -16.66 -0.07 12.22
C THR A 269 -16.75 0.73 10.91
N PRO A 270 -17.90 1.33 10.51
CA PRO A 270 -17.95 2.16 9.32
C PRO A 270 -16.93 3.31 9.32
N VAL A 271 -16.62 3.89 10.49
CA VAL A 271 -15.60 4.94 10.63
C VAL A 271 -14.21 4.36 10.34
N SER A 272 -13.85 3.26 11.01
CA SER A 272 -12.57 2.56 10.80
C SER A 272 -12.38 2.11 9.35
N ALA A 273 -13.41 1.56 8.71
CA ALA A 273 -13.38 1.11 7.32
C ALA A 273 -13.16 2.25 6.33
N ASN A 274 -13.88 3.38 6.49
CA ASN A 274 -13.73 4.54 5.62
C ASN A 274 -12.34 5.19 5.77
N LYS A 275 -11.83 5.33 7.00
CA LYS A 275 -10.46 5.81 7.25
C LYS A 275 -9.42 4.90 6.59
N CYS A 276 -9.59 3.59 6.70
CA CYS A 276 -8.70 2.61 6.07
C CYS A 276 -8.67 2.77 4.53
N LEU A 277 -9.83 2.93 3.90
CA LEU A 277 -9.93 3.13 2.45
C LEU A 277 -9.27 4.44 1.98
N GLU A 278 -9.34 5.52 2.77
CA GLU A 278 -8.64 6.77 2.46
C GLU A 278 -7.13 6.64 2.65
N VAL A 279 -6.67 5.96 3.70
CA VAL A 279 -5.23 5.65 3.88
C VAL A 279 -4.69 4.83 2.72
N ILE A 280 -5.43 3.81 2.27
CA ILE A 280 -5.08 3.01 1.09
C ILE A 280 -4.94 3.90 -0.15
N LYS A 281 -5.90 4.79 -0.40
CA LYS A 281 -5.86 5.73 -1.54
C LYS A 281 -4.66 6.68 -1.47
N ASN A 282 -4.36 7.25 -0.30
CA ASN A 282 -3.18 8.09 -0.09
C ASN A 282 -1.88 7.31 -0.34
N THR A 283 -1.83 6.04 0.06
CA THR A 283 -0.70 5.15 -0.22
C THR A 283 -0.58 4.80 -1.71
N GLU A 284 -1.69 4.62 -2.44
CA GLU A 284 -1.67 4.45 -3.90
C GLU A 284 -1.00 5.64 -4.60
N TYR A 285 -1.36 6.87 -4.23
CA TYR A 285 -0.73 8.08 -4.77
C TYR A 285 0.75 8.18 -4.39
N THR A 286 1.10 7.88 -3.13
CA THR A 286 2.49 7.93 -2.66
C THR A 286 3.36 6.93 -3.45
N LEU A 287 2.88 5.69 -3.64
CA LEU A 287 3.58 4.69 -4.44
C LEU A 287 3.65 5.05 -5.93
N ALA A 288 2.62 5.67 -6.49
CA ALA A 288 2.64 6.18 -7.87
C ALA A 288 3.72 7.25 -8.06
N ILE A 289 3.86 8.15 -7.08
CA ILE A 289 4.93 9.17 -7.07
C ILE A 289 6.31 8.51 -6.95
N GLU A 290 6.48 7.52 -6.08
CA GLU A 290 7.75 6.79 -5.97
C GLU A 290 8.09 6.10 -7.29
N LEU A 291 7.13 5.41 -7.90
CA LEU A 291 7.30 4.77 -9.20
C LEU A 291 7.73 5.77 -10.28
N TRP A 292 7.05 6.91 -10.36
CA TRP A 292 7.40 7.99 -11.29
C TRP A 292 8.85 8.44 -11.08
N CYS A 293 9.23 8.74 -9.83
CA CYS A 293 10.58 9.20 -9.49
C CYS A 293 11.63 8.15 -9.87
N SER A 294 11.39 6.88 -9.55
CA SER A 294 12.34 5.80 -9.79
C SER A 294 12.51 5.51 -11.27
N VAL A 295 11.45 5.59 -12.08
CA VAL A 295 11.51 5.45 -13.54
C VAL A 295 12.37 6.54 -14.16
N VAL A 296 12.10 7.81 -13.81
CA VAL A 296 12.89 8.94 -14.32
C VAL A 296 14.35 8.83 -13.86
N ALA A 297 14.60 8.47 -12.60
CA ALA A 297 15.94 8.27 -12.07
C ALA A 297 16.72 7.15 -12.80
N LEU A 298 16.07 6.01 -13.08
CA LEU A 298 16.69 4.91 -13.83
C LEU A 298 17.03 5.30 -15.27
N ARG A 299 16.15 6.04 -15.95
CA ARG A 299 16.44 6.58 -17.29
C ARG A 299 17.66 7.50 -17.28
N LEU A 300 17.80 8.34 -16.24
CA LEU A 300 19.00 9.18 -16.08
C LEU A 300 20.27 8.35 -15.85
N ARG A 301 20.21 7.27 -15.05
CA ARG A 301 21.34 6.33 -14.89
C ARG A 301 21.75 5.69 -16.21
N GLN A 302 20.76 5.25 -17.01
CA GLN A 302 21.00 4.67 -18.32
C GLN A 302 21.65 5.67 -19.28
N LYS A 303 21.16 6.92 -19.33
CA LYS A 303 21.77 8.00 -20.14
C LYS A 303 23.23 8.28 -19.76
N LYS A 304 23.55 8.17 -18.46
CA LYS A 304 24.93 8.31 -17.94
C LYS A 304 25.78 7.05 -18.11
N GLN A 305 25.23 5.96 -18.65
CA GLN A 305 25.91 4.67 -18.84
C GLN A 305 26.48 4.07 -17.53
N GLU A 306 25.81 4.31 -16.41
CA GLU A 306 26.29 3.91 -15.07
C GLU A 306 25.91 2.48 -14.66
N GLY A 307 25.33 1.70 -15.57
CA GLY A 307 24.90 0.33 -15.33
C GLY A 307 23.63 -0.04 -16.10
N LYS A 308 23.17 -1.28 -15.93
CA LYS A 308 21.98 -1.85 -16.57
C LYS A 308 20.91 -2.12 -15.52
N PRO A 309 19.68 -1.62 -15.70
CA PRO A 309 18.56 -1.99 -14.85
C PRO A 309 18.22 -3.48 -14.97
N SER A 310 17.61 -4.01 -13.91
CA SER A 310 17.10 -5.39 -13.84
C SER A 310 16.07 -5.69 -14.93
N SER A 311 15.81 -6.98 -15.15
CA SER A 311 14.71 -7.45 -16.01
C SER A 311 13.34 -6.94 -15.52
N LEU A 312 13.12 -6.83 -14.21
CA LEU A 312 11.92 -6.24 -13.63
C LEU A 312 11.80 -4.77 -14.03
N ALA A 313 12.85 -3.98 -13.81
CA ALA A 313 12.85 -2.55 -14.14
C ALA A 313 12.54 -2.31 -15.62
N LYS A 314 13.12 -3.12 -16.52
CA LYS A 314 12.82 -3.08 -17.96
C LYS A 314 11.36 -3.42 -18.27
N ARG A 315 10.79 -4.43 -17.60
CA ARG A 315 9.36 -4.77 -17.77
C ARG A 315 8.45 -3.65 -17.32
N ILE A 316 8.76 -3.02 -16.18
CA ILE A 316 7.99 -1.88 -15.67
C ILE A 316 8.12 -0.68 -16.60
N GLU A 317 9.32 -0.39 -17.11
CA GLU A 317 9.55 0.65 -18.13
C GLU A 317 8.65 0.44 -19.35
N THR A 318 8.51 -0.78 -19.86
CA THR A 318 7.60 -1.09 -20.98
C THR A 318 6.14 -0.75 -20.64
N ILE A 319 5.69 -1.00 -19.41
CA ILE A 319 4.32 -0.72 -18.96
C ILE A 319 4.08 0.79 -18.85
N VAL A 320 5.05 1.53 -18.30
CA VAL A 320 4.85 2.94 -17.91
C VAL A 320 5.39 3.94 -18.93
N SER A 321 6.13 3.50 -19.95
CA SER A 321 6.80 4.39 -20.92
C SER A 321 5.86 5.39 -21.62
N LYS A 322 4.61 5.00 -21.85
CA LYS A 322 3.58 5.89 -22.45
C LYS A 322 2.93 6.84 -21.44
N ILE A 323 2.99 6.50 -20.16
CA ILE A 323 2.41 7.28 -19.06
C ILE A 323 3.41 8.34 -18.58
N VAL A 324 4.69 7.97 -18.50
CA VAL A 324 5.78 8.84 -18.06
C VAL A 324 6.64 9.18 -19.27
N PRO A 325 6.40 10.31 -19.97
CA PRO A 325 7.27 10.76 -21.04
C PRO A 325 8.63 11.23 -20.48
N GLU A 326 9.55 11.55 -21.39
CA GLU A 326 10.84 12.13 -21.00
C GLU A 326 10.63 13.39 -20.13
N PHE A 327 11.40 13.49 -19.04
CA PHE A 327 11.31 14.62 -18.11
C PHE A 327 12.57 15.49 -18.23
N SER A 328 12.45 16.57 -19.02
CA SER A 328 13.53 17.53 -19.29
C SER A 328 13.15 18.97 -18.97
N GLU A 329 11.87 19.24 -18.71
CA GLU A 329 11.32 20.55 -18.38
C GLU A 329 10.13 20.39 -17.41
N ASP A 330 9.83 21.45 -16.66
CA ASP A 330 8.70 21.47 -15.72
C ASP A 330 7.37 21.36 -16.47
N ARG A 331 6.46 20.55 -15.93
CA ARG A 331 5.09 20.40 -16.41
C ARG A 331 4.16 19.95 -15.30
N VAL A 332 2.86 20.01 -15.55
CA VAL A 332 1.85 19.44 -14.65
C VAL A 332 1.94 17.92 -14.71
N LEU A 333 2.11 17.28 -13.56
CA LEU A 333 2.29 15.82 -13.44
C LEU A 333 1.03 15.09 -12.96
N TYR A 334 -0.09 15.80 -12.77
CA TYR A 334 -1.33 15.25 -12.21
C TYR A 334 -1.84 14.02 -12.99
N ASP A 335 -1.97 14.15 -14.31
CA ASP A 335 -2.51 13.08 -15.15
C ASP A 335 -1.58 11.85 -15.16
N GLU A 336 -0.26 12.07 -15.21
CA GLU A 336 0.73 10.99 -15.15
C GLU A 336 0.63 10.21 -13.83
N ILE A 337 0.50 10.93 -12.70
CA ILE A 337 0.36 10.30 -11.38
C ILE A 337 -0.97 9.55 -11.26
N GLU A 338 -2.07 10.09 -11.77
CA GLU A 338 -3.37 9.42 -11.74
C GLU A 338 -3.40 8.17 -12.63
N GLU A 339 -2.78 8.20 -13.81
CA GLU A 339 -2.62 7.03 -14.66
C GLU A 339 -1.70 5.97 -14.04
N LEU A 340 -0.58 6.39 -13.45
CA LEU A 340 0.31 5.47 -12.71
C LEU A 340 -0.41 4.82 -11.53
N ARG A 341 -1.19 5.59 -10.76
CA ARG A 341 -2.00 5.07 -9.65
C ARG A 341 -2.91 3.94 -10.12
N ARG A 342 -3.58 4.10 -11.27
CA ARG A 342 -4.42 3.06 -11.88
C ARG A 342 -3.62 1.90 -12.43
N ALA A 343 -2.38 2.13 -12.87
CA ALA A 343 -1.50 1.10 -13.42
C ALA A 343 -0.78 0.25 -12.36
N ILE A 344 -0.80 0.64 -11.08
CA ILE A 344 -0.17 -0.11 -9.97
C ILE A 344 -0.60 -1.59 -9.96
N ASN A 345 -1.86 -1.89 -10.28
CA ASN A 345 -2.36 -3.27 -10.32
C ASN A 345 -1.83 -4.12 -11.49
N LYS A 346 -1.17 -3.49 -12.49
CA LYS A 346 -0.58 -4.15 -13.65
C LYS A 346 0.91 -4.47 -13.47
N LEU A 347 1.54 -3.96 -12.41
CA LEU A 347 2.95 -4.19 -12.08
C LEU A 347 3.15 -5.61 -11.58
#